data_AF-A0A9X2BNP7-F1
#
_entry.id   AF-A0A9X2BNP7-F1
#
_cell.length_a   1.000
_cell.length_b   1.000
_cell.length_c   1.000
_cell.angle_alpha   90.00
_cell.angle_beta   90.00
_cell.angle_gamma   90.00
#
_symmetry.space_group_name_H-M   'P 1'
#
loop_
_entity.id
_entity.type
_entity.pdbx_description
1 polymer ?
#
loop_
_entity_poly.entity_id
_entity_poly.type
_entity_poly.pdbx_seq_one_letter_code
_entity_poly.pdbx_strand_id
1 'polypeptide(L)'
;MSDQINEQELVQFIADRSKSSLDSIRLVLKHEADFINQAQQNADGEVEIDGDDLVDYVLSRSDVKLDELTVETILDLEMDYLTEHGLAGYID
;
A
#
# COMPACT_ATOMS: atom_id res chain seq x y z
N MET A 1 -0.03 -16.40 18.14
CA MET A 1 1.42 -16.12 18.26
C MET A 1 2.01 -16.67 16.98
N SER A 2 2.10 -15.96 15.87
CA SER A 2 2.39 -14.54 15.71
C SER A 2 1.88 -14.07 14.33
N ASP A 3 0.72 -13.43 14.27
CA ASP A 3 0.24 -12.76 13.05
C ASP A 3 0.60 -11.28 13.10
N GLN A 4 1.82 -11.00 13.57
CA GLN A 4 2.39 -9.68 13.45
C GLN A 4 3.04 -9.67 12.07
N ILE A 5 2.31 -9.18 11.07
CA ILE A 5 2.86 -9.03 9.72
C ILE A 5 4.24 -8.42 9.84
N ASN A 6 5.22 -9.13 9.28
CA ASN A 6 6.57 -8.62 9.25
C ASN A 6 6.63 -7.65 8.08
N GLU A 7 6.48 -6.36 8.37
CA GLU A 7 6.54 -5.29 7.36
C GLU A 7 7.82 -5.42 6.50
N GLN A 8 8.90 -5.98 7.07
CA GLN A 8 10.11 -6.31 6.32
C GLN A 8 9.91 -7.42 5.28
N GLU A 9 9.17 -8.48 5.60
CA GLU A 9 8.86 -9.56 4.65
C GLU A 9 7.90 -9.10 3.56
N LEU A 10 6.90 -8.28 3.91
CA LEU A 10 6.01 -7.65 2.93
C LEU A 10 6.81 -6.79 1.93
N VAL A 11 7.61 -5.86 2.43
CA VAL A 11 8.41 -4.96 1.59
C VAL A 11 9.41 -5.76 0.74
N GLN A 12 9.95 -6.85 1.27
CA GLN A 12 10.86 -7.73 0.54
C GLN A 12 10.15 -8.56 -0.54
N PHE A 13 8.97 -9.11 -0.24
CA PHE A 13 8.11 -9.80 -1.21
C PHE A 13 7.74 -8.90 -2.39
N ILE A 14 7.33 -7.67 -2.08
CA ILE A 14 7.01 -6.66 -3.09
C ILE A 14 8.27 -6.31 -3.89
N ALA A 15 9.43 -6.14 -3.25
CA ALA A 15 10.68 -5.80 -3.94
C ALA A 15 11.14 -6.90 -4.90
N ASP A 16 11.05 -8.16 -4.51
CA ASP A 16 11.42 -9.29 -5.35
C ASP A 16 10.55 -9.40 -6.61
N ARG A 17 9.26 -9.05 -6.51
CA ARG A 17 8.29 -9.12 -7.61
C ARG A 17 8.25 -7.86 -8.47
N SER A 18 8.13 -6.68 -7.86
CA SER A 18 8.10 -5.38 -8.54
C SER A 18 9.46 -4.92 -9.04
N LYS A 19 10.55 -5.54 -8.58
CA LYS A 19 11.94 -5.12 -8.83
C LYS A 19 12.24 -3.69 -8.37
N SER A 20 11.43 -3.17 -7.45
CA SER A 20 11.58 -1.84 -6.87
C SER A 20 12.50 -1.83 -5.66
N SER A 21 13.02 -0.66 -5.34
CA SER A 21 13.83 -0.47 -4.13
C SER A 21 12.96 -0.54 -2.87
N LEU A 22 13.48 -1.15 -1.81
CA LEU A 22 12.81 -1.24 -0.50
C LEU A 22 12.38 0.15 0.01
N ASP A 23 13.22 1.17 -0.17
CA ASP A 23 12.91 2.55 0.19
C ASP A 23 11.69 3.10 -0.57
N SER A 24 11.61 2.85 -1.88
CA SER A 24 10.49 3.30 -2.69
C SER A 24 9.19 2.60 -2.30
N ILE A 25 9.25 1.29 -2.04
CA ILE A 25 8.08 0.51 -1.60
C ILE A 25 7.57 1.01 -0.27
N ARG A 26 8.47 1.21 0.72
CA ARG A 26 8.09 1.80 2.01
C ARG A 26 7.44 3.17 1.86
N LEU A 27 7.91 3.96 0.89
CA LEU A 27 7.36 5.28 0.62
C LEU A 27 5.94 5.20 0.07
N VAL A 28 5.67 4.27 -0.87
CA VAL A 28 4.34 3.99 -1.40
C VAL A 28 3.39 3.53 -0.28
N LEU A 29 3.77 2.50 0.48
CA LEU A 29 2.95 1.97 1.59
C LEU A 29 2.65 3.03 2.65
N LYS A 30 3.61 3.90 2.94
CA LYS A 30 3.41 5.01 3.86
C LYS A 30 2.39 6.02 3.30
N HIS A 31 2.51 6.38 2.03
CA HIS A 31 1.56 7.30 1.40
C HIS A 31 0.15 6.72 1.32
N GLU A 32 0.03 5.42 1.09
CA GLU A 32 -1.22 4.68 1.18
C GLU A 32 -1.84 4.75 2.57
N ALA A 33 -1.10 4.37 3.63
CA ALA A 33 -1.61 4.45 4.99
C ALA A 33 -2.03 5.88 5.40
N ASP A 34 -1.28 6.90 4.94
CA ASP A 34 -1.63 8.32 5.11
C ASP A 34 -2.90 8.70 4.34
N PHE A 35 -3.09 8.16 3.14
CA PHE A 35 -4.29 8.38 2.32
C PHE A 35 -5.52 7.73 2.96
N ILE A 36 -5.41 6.47 3.36
CA ILE A 36 -6.45 5.73 4.08
C ILE A 36 -6.84 6.45 5.37
N ASN A 37 -5.86 6.91 6.17
CA ASN A 37 -6.15 7.67 7.40
C ASN A 37 -6.90 8.97 7.11
N GLN A 38 -6.47 9.73 6.09
CA GLN A 38 -7.16 10.97 5.71
C GLN A 38 -8.57 10.69 5.19
N ALA A 39 -8.75 9.61 4.42
CA ALA A 39 -10.02 9.22 3.87
C ALA A 39 -10.98 8.74 4.99
N GLN A 40 -10.50 7.96 5.97
CA GLN A 40 -11.23 7.60 7.20
C GLN A 40 -11.61 8.82 8.04
N GLN A 41 -10.74 9.82 8.16
CA GLN A 41 -11.07 11.05 8.89
C GLN A 41 -12.16 11.88 8.20
N ASN A 42 -12.30 11.75 6.88
CA ASN A 42 -13.25 12.52 6.10
C ASN A 42 -14.59 11.78 5.85
N ALA A 43 -14.64 10.46 6.03
CA ALA A 43 -15.85 9.66 5.80
C ALA A 43 -16.42 9.09 7.10
N ASP A 44 -17.68 9.42 7.36
CA ASP A 44 -18.45 9.09 8.56
C ASP A 44 -18.97 7.63 8.55
N GLY A 45 -18.13 6.65 8.19
CA GLY A 45 -18.44 5.23 8.38
C GLY A 45 -17.94 4.25 7.31
N GLU A 46 -17.97 4.59 6.02
CA GLU A 46 -17.47 3.72 4.94
C GLU A 46 -16.57 4.53 4.01
N VAL A 47 -15.29 4.19 4.01
CA VAL A 47 -14.32 4.77 3.09
C VAL A 47 -14.20 3.83 1.90
N GLU A 48 -14.86 4.16 0.81
CA GLU A 48 -14.55 3.54 -0.47
C GLU A 48 -13.28 4.22 -1.00
N ILE A 49 -12.16 3.50 -0.96
CA ILE A 49 -10.88 3.98 -1.49
C ILE A 49 -10.77 3.46 -2.92
N ASP A 50 -10.86 4.39 -3.87
CA ASP A 50 -10.56 4.10 -5.26
C ASP A 50 -9.05 3.89 -5.42
N GLY A 51 -8.67 2.71 -5.93
CA GLY A 51 -7.27 2.36 -6.18
C GLY A 51 -6.60 3.33 -7.17
N ASP A 52 -7.36 3.81 -8.16
CA ASP A 52 -6.91 4.82 -9.12
C ASP A 52 -6.54 6.14 -8.42
N ASP A 53 -7.38 6.62 -7.49
CA ASP A 53 -7.13 7.85 -6.73
C ASP A 53 -5.89 7.70 -5.82
N LEU A 54 -5.70 6.51 -5.23
CA LEU A 54 -4.53 6.20 -4.44
C LEU A 54 -3.25 6.21 -5.29
N VAL A 55 -3.28 5.56 -6.46
CA VAL A 55 -2.16 5.54 -7.42
C VAL A 55 -1.82 6.97 -7.85
N ASP A 56 -2.80 7.76 -8.26
CA ASP A 56 -2.61 9.17 -8.65
C ASP A 56 -2.05 10.01 -7.50
N TYR A 57 -2.55 9.81 -6.29
CA TYR A 57 -2.04 10.49 -5.10
C TYR A 57 -0.57 10.16 -4.84
N VAL A 58 -0.20 8.88 -4.91
CA VAL A 58 1.19 8.44 -4.71
C VAL A 58 2.09 8.99 -5.83
N LEU A 59 1.66 8.95 -7.09
CA LEU A 59 2.40 9.51 -8.22
C LEU A 59 2.53 11.04 -8.17
N SER A 60 1.57 11.73 -7.55
CA SER A 60 1.64 13.17 -7.34
C SER A 60 2.76 13.59 -6.36
N ARG A 61 3.28 12.64 -5.56
CA ARG A 61 4.33 12.90 -4.58
C ARG A 61 5.69 12.98 -5.28
N SER A 62 6.36 14.11 -5.12
CA SER A 62 7.68 14.35 -5.71
C SER A 62 8.78 13.41 -5.21
N ASP A 63 8.55 12.74 -4.08
CA ASP A 63 9.42 11.73 -3.50
C ASP A 63 9.30 10.37 -4.21
N VAL A 64 8.18 10.10 -4.91
CA VAL A 64 7.96 8.89 -5.69
C VAL A 64 8.56 9.07 -7.08
N LYS A 65 9.64 8.33 -7.34
CA LYS A 65 10.29 8.26 -8.66
C LYS A 65 10.00 6.94 -9.37
N LEU A 66 8.79 6.45 -9.19
CA LEU A 66 8.30 5.21 -9.78
C LEU A 66 7.30 5.55 -10.89
N ASP A 67 7.19 4.66 -11.87
CA ASP A 67 6.14 4.74 -12.87
C ASP A 67 4.81 4.24 -12.29
N GLU A 68 3.70 4.70 -12.87
CA GLU A 68 2.32 4.32 -12.51
C GLU A 68 2.15 2.80 -12.38
N LEU A 69 2.56 2.06 -13.40
CA LEU A 69 2.53 0.60 -13.41
C LEU A 69 3.29 -0.02 -12.22
N THR A 70 4.39 0.61 -11.79
CA THR A 70 5.18 0.12 -10.66
C THR A 70 4.48 0.38 -9.33
N VAL A 71 3.85 1.55 -9.19
CA VAL A 71 3.05 1.90 -8.00
C VAL A 71 1.84 0.97 -7.89
N GLU A 72 1.08 0.81 -8.98
CA GLU A 72 -0.05 -0.11 -9.07
C GLU A 72 0.36 -1.53 -8.68
N THR A 73 1.46 -2.04 -9.26
CA THR A 73 2.00 -3.37 -8.91
C THR A 73 2.36 -3.48 -7.43
N ILE A 74 2.89 -2.43 -6.80
CA ILE A 74 3.24 -2.45 -5.37
C ILE A 74 1.97 -2.58 -4.50
N LEU A 75 0.93 -1.80 -4.81
CA LEU A 75 -0.34 -1.81 -4.09
C LEU A 75 -1.08 -3.13 -4.27
N ASP A 76 -1.13 -3.65 -5.49
CA ASP A 76 -1.73 -4.98 -5.78
C ASP A 76 -1.02 -6.10 -5.01
N LEU A 77 0.32 -6.10 -5.01
CA LEU A 77 1.10 -7.10 -4.30
C LEU A 77 0.96 -7.00 -2.79
N GLU A 78 0.72 -5.80 -2.26
CA GLU A 78 0.42 -5.60 -0.86
C GLU A 78 -0.93 -6.19 -0.50
N MET A 79 -1.99 -5.83 -1.24
CA MET A 79 -3.33 -6.39 -1.06
C MET A 79 -3.36 -7.92 -1.20
N ASP A 80 -2.63 -8.47 -2.18
CA ASP A 80 -2.45 -9.92 -2.34
C ASP A 80 -1.81 -10.52 -1.10
N TYR A 81 -0.69 -9.95 -0.62
CA TYR A 81 0.01 -10.44 0.56
C TYR A 81 -0.88 -10.36 1.82
N LEU A 82 -1.56 -9.23 2.04
CA LEU A 82 -2.49 -9.06 3.15
C LEU A 82 -3.64 -10.06 3.08
N THR A 83 -4.17 -10.33 1.90
CA THR A 83 -5.24 -11.31 1.67
C THR A 83 -4.76 -12.74 1.90
N GLU A 84 -3.60 -13.11 1.36
CA GLU A 84 -2.96 -14.42 1.57
C GLU A 84 -2.67 -14.69 3.05
N HIS A 85 -2.29 -13.64 3.79
CA HIS A 85 -2.08 -13.70 5.23
C HIS A 85 -3.36 -13.55 6.07
N GLY A 86 -4.53 -13.37 5.45
CA GLY A 86 -5.82 -13.30 6.14
C GLY A 86 -6.10 -11.98 6.87
N LEU A 87 -5.38 -10.90 6.53
CA LEU A 87 -5.49 -9.57 7.12
C LEU A 87 -6.31 -8.58 6.29
N ALA A 88 -6.79 -8.97 5.10
CA ALA A 88 -7.73 -8.20 4.28
C ALA A 88 -9.09 -7.89 4.96
N GLY A 89 -9.25 -8.24 6.25
CA GLY A 89 -10.40 -7.91 7.09
C GLY A 89 -10.11 -7.02 8.30
N TYR A 90 -8.90 -6.48 8.49
CA TYR A 90 -8.60 -5.57 9.61
C TYR A 90 -8.84 -4.11 9.23
N ILE A 91 -10.08 -3.83 8.82
CA ILE A 91 -10.70 -2.52 8.99
C ILE A 91 -11.68 -2.72 10.14
N ASP A 92 -11.27 -2.40 11.37
CA ASP A 92 -12.17 -2.26 12.54
C ASP A 92 -12.25 -0.77 12.90
#